data_AF-A0A1Y1KD23-F1
#
_entry.id   AF-A0A1Y1KD23-F1
#
_cell.length_a   1.000
_cell.length_b   1.000
_cell.length_c   1.000
_cell.angle_alpha   90.00
_cell.angle_beta   90.00
_cell.angle_gamma   90.00
#
_symmetry.space_group_name_H-M   'P 1'
#
loop_
_entity.id
_entity.type
_entity.pdbx_description
1 polymer ?
#
loop_
_entity_poly.entity_id
_entity_poly.type
_entity_poly.pdbx_seq_one_letter_code
_entity_poly.pdbx_strand_id
1 'polypeptide(L)'
;YKNKQSVLQETICPGIVGGRLDFPRFATFASVKLVLWWEDEFFAGFRKNSGLIPKANQDLSAVEALETGGPIVKKSDPEKFMVSIGKSSEQLLDHLHVLTQEALDHADLTVLMGALGAAALIKNSLWFYVQRCPIKQGYSNPLQSMYKQFQEMVEALAERLLDMHCRLISLYILQDAESLDWENHKPFFESERGSYVVQMWWTYMQGLQYIFVACCLR
;
A
#
# COMPACT_ATOMS: atom_id res chain seq x y z
N TYR A 1 -21.35 7.77 9.21
CA TYR A 1 -20.96 7.03 8.00
C TYR A 1 -20.86 7.95 6.77
N LYS A 2 -21.97 8.49 6.23
CA LYS A 2 -21.98 9.31 4.99
C LYS A 2 -21.08 10.56 4.93
N ASN A 3 -20.64 11.13 6.05
CA ASN A 3 -19.94 12.44 6.06
C ASN A 3 -18.41 12.38 6.14
N LYS A 4 -17.77 11.19 6.25
CA LYS A 4 -16.31 11.10 6.50
C LYS A 4 -15.62 9.90 5.80
N GLN A 5 -16.10 9.50 4.63
CA GLN A 5 -15.67 8.24 4.01
C GLN A 5 -14.88 8.44 2.71
N SER A 6 -14.08 9.49 2.59
CA SER A 6 -13.03 9.54 1.58
C SER A 6 -11.70 9.19 2.25
N VAL A 7 -11.25 7.96 2.05
CA VAL A 7 -9.85 7.64 2.31
C VAL A 7 -9.06 8.43 1.27
N LEU A 8 -8.42 9.53 1.70
CA LEU A 8 -7.52 10.29 0.84
C LEU A 8 -6.41 9.35 0.41
N GLN A 9 -6.30 9.07 -0.88
CA GLN A 9 -5.25 8.23 -1.45
C GLN A 9 -4.24 9.13 -2.16
N GLU A 10 -2.96 8.94 -1.85
CA GLU A 10 -1.86 9.61 -2.57
C GLU A 10 -1.19 8.61 -3.51
N THR A 11 -0.77 9.09 -4.70
CA THR A 11 -0.03 8.28 -5.66
C THR A 11 1.45 8.27 -5.28
N ILE A 12 2.00 7.10 -4.97
CA ILE A 12 3.38 6.96 -4.48
C ILE A 12 4.36 6.76 -5.65
N CYS A 13 3.98 5.95 -6.64
CA CYS A 13 4.79 5.70 -7.82
C CYS A 13 3.95 5.87 -9.11
N PRO A 14 4.40 6.68 -10.09
CA PRO A 14 3.68 6.82 -11.36
C PRO A 14 3.88 5.64 -12.32
N GLY A 15 4.83 4.72 -12.05
CA GLY A 15 5.19 3.61 -12.93
C GLY A 15 4.74 2.22 -12.44
N ILE A 16 4.78 1.23 -13.34
CA ILE A 16 4.62 -0.19 -13.02
C ILE A 16 5.86 -0.63 -12.24
N VAL A 17 5.71 -0.97 -10.96
CA VAL A 17 6.82 -1.52 -10.16
C VAL A 17 6.51 -2.98 -9.86
N GLY A 18 7.08 -3.86 -10.68
CA GLY A 18 7.30 -5.27 -10.33
C GLY A 18 8.73 -5.42 -9.78
N GLY A 19 8.89 -5.94 -8.56
CA GLY A 19 10.18 -6.07 -7.89
C GLY A 19 10.07 -6.86 -6.57
N ARG A 20 11.18 -7.02 -5.85
CA ARG A 20 11.19 -7.79 -4.58
C ARG A 20 10.36 -7.13 -3.44
N LEU A 21 10.03 -5.85 -3.60
CA LEU A 21 9.39 -5.00 -2.60
C LEU A 21 8.20 -4.23 -3.19
N ASP A 22 7.45 -4.85 -4.12
CA ASP A 22 6.34 -4.27 -4.88
C ASP A 22 5.63 -3.15 -4.10
N PHE A 23 5.90 -1.89 -4.47
CA PHE A 23 5.30 -0.73 -3.83
C PHE A 23 3.92 -0.49 -4.44
N PRO A 24 2.90 -0.31 -3.61
CA PRO A 24 1.57 -0.04 -4.11
C PRO A 24 1.54 1.34 -4.79
N ARG A 25 0.87 1.42 -5.94
CA ARG A 25 0.71 2.70 -6.66
C ARG A 25 -0.05 3.74 -5.83
N PHE A 26 -1.00 3.26 -5.02
CA PHE A 26 -1.84 4.07 -4.15
C PHE A 26 -1.75 3.54 -2.72
N ALA A 27 -1.59 4.42 -1.75
CA ALA A 27 -1.81 4.11 -0.34
C ALA A 27 -2.58 5.24 0.34
N THR A 28 -3.03 4.98 1.57
CA THR A 28 -3.71 6.01 2.35
C THR A 28 -2.78 7.18 2.65
N PHE A 29 -3.28 8.41 2.56
CA PHE A 29 -2.56 9.64 2.86
C PHE A 29 -1.84 9.56 4.21
N ALA A 30 -2.50 9.00 5.22
CA ALA A 30 -1.91 8.81 6.55
C ALA A 30 -0.66 7.91 6.49
N SER A 31 -0.72 6.77 5.78
CA SER A 31 0.43 5.88 5.64
C SER A 31 1.59 6.53 4.89
N VAL A 32 1.31 7.33 3.86
CA VAL A 32 2.34 8.05 3.09
C VAL A 32 3.03 9.11 3.96
N LYS A 33 2.27 9.94 4.68
CA LYS A 33 2.84 10.95 5.60
C LYS A 33 3.64 10.31 6.72
N LEU A 34 3.17 9.18 7.24
CA LEU A 34 3.84 8.45 8.30
C LEU A 34 5.17 7.86 7.82
N VAL A 35 5.24 7.29 6.62
CA VAL A 35 6.51 6.85 6.02
C VAL A 35 7.45 8.02 5.73
N LEU A 36 6.95 9.14 5.21
CA LEU A 36 7.77 10.35 5.02
C LEU A 36 8.36 10.85 6.35
N TRP A 37 7.56 10.84 7.41
CA TRP A 37 8.03 11.20 8.74
C TRP A 37 9.10 10.22 9.26
N TRP A 38 8.91 8.92 9.05
CA TRP A 38 9.90 7.89 9.39
C TRP A 38 11.21 8.08 8.62
N GLU A 39 11.15 8.44 7.33
CA GLU A 39 12.35 8.73 6.53
C GLU A 39 13.14 9.93 7.07
N ASP A 40 12.44 10.99 7.47
CA ASP A 40 13.08 12.16 8.07
C ASP A 40 13.68 11.84 9.45
N GLU A 41 13.02 11.00 10.27
CA GLU A 41 13.58 10.52 11.54
C GLU A 41 14.78 9.58 11.34
N PHE A 42 14.74 8.73 10.31
CA PHE A 42 15.84 7.83 9.95
C PHE A 42 17.07 8.63 9.53
N PHE A 43 16.89 9.65 8.69
CA PHE A 43 17.97 10.54 8.28
C PHE A 43 18.55 11.31 9.47
N ALA A 44 17.69 11.81 10.37
CA ALA A 44 18.08 12.51 11.59
C ALA A 44 18.96 11.65 12.52
N GLY A 45 18.65 10.36 12.66
CA GLY A 45 19.37 9.45 13.57
C GLY A 45 20.58 8.74 12.97
N PHE A 46 20.49 8.29 11.71
CA PHE A 46 21.56 7.50 11.08
C PHE A 46 22.43 8.29 10.10
N ARG A 47 22.05 9.54 9.77
CA ARG A 47 22.73 10.42 8.79
C ARG A 47 22.97 9.75 7.44
N LYS A 48 22.10 8.79 7.10
CA LYS A 48 22.11 8.02 5.86
C LYS A 48 20.70 7.95 5.32
N ASN A 49 20.57 7.98 4.00
CA ASN A 49 19.29 7.72 3.34
C ASN A 49 18.98 6.22 3.43
N SER A 50 17.71 5.87 3.67
CA SER A 50 17.25 4.47 3.71
C SER A 50 17.29 3.82 2.32
N GLY A 51 17.18 4.63 1.26
CA GLY A 51 17.03 4.19 -0.13
C GLY A 51 15.58 3.89 -0.53
N LEU A 52 14.61 4.07 0.36
CA LEU A 52 13.17 3.85 0.11
C LEU A 52 12.59 4.84 -0.90
N ILE A 53 12.90 6.13 -0.72
CA ILE A 53 12.46 7.20 -1.60
C ILE A 53 13.71 7.80 -2.24
N PRO A 54 13.94 7.63 -3.56
CA PRO A 54 15.01 8.33 -4.24
C PRO A 54 14.68 9.83 -4.22
N LYS A 55 15.21 10.57 -3.25
CA LYS A 55 15.21 12.03 -3.30
C LYS A 55 16.06 12.43 -4.51
N ALA A 56 15.43 13.00 -5.54
CA ALA A 56 16.14 13.54 -6.69
C ALA A 56 17.19 14.55 -6.20
N ASN A 57 18.47 14.23 -6.37
CA ASN A 57 19.63 15.12 -6.27
C ASN A 57 19.61 16.09 -5.07
N GLN A 58 19.61 15.56 -3.84
CA GLN A 58 20.32 16.21 -2.71
C GLN A 58 21.57 15.39 -2.38
N ASP A 59 22.22 14.92 -3.44
CA ASP A 59 23.49 14.25 -3.36
C ASP A 59 24.57 15.30 -3.01
N LEU A 60 25.20 15.09 -1.86
CA LEU A 60 26.44 15.68 -1.37
C LEU A 60 26.47 17.13 -0.83
N SER A 61 25.61 18.07 -1.23
CA SER A 61 25.78 19.47 -0.76
C SER A 61 25.37 19.75 0.69
N ALA A 62 24.53 18.91 1.29
CA ALA A 62 24.10 19.09 2.69
C ALA A 62 25.09 18.54 3.73
N VAL A 63 26.05 17.71 3.30
CA VAL A 63 27.07 17.15 4.21
C VAL A 63 28.23 18.12 4.42
N GLU A 64 28.54 18.97 3.42
CA GLU A 64 29.58 20.00 3.53
C GLU A 64 29.08 21.28 4.24
N ALA A 65 27.76 21.52 4.31
CA ALA A 65 27.20 22.65 5.04
C ALA A 65 27.14 22.45 6.58
N LEU A 66 27.69 21.36 7.11
CA LEU A 66 27.69 21.02 8.54
C LEU A 66 28.71 21.81 9.38
N GLU A 67 29.65 22.53 8.76
CA GLU A 67 30.60 23.38 9.50
C GLU A 67 30.12 24.83 9.69
N THR A 68 29.10 25.28 8.94
CA THR A 68 28.59 26.66 9.03
C THR A 68 27.07 26.70 9.09
N GLY A 69 26.53 26.53 10.30
CA GLY A 69 25.28 27.19 10.70
C GLY A 69 23.98 26.82 9.96
N GLY A 70 23.80 25.57 9.52
CA GLY A 70 22.55 25.06 8.96
C GLY A 70 21.47 24.72 10.01
N PRO A 71 20.19 24.58 9.59
CA PRO A 71 19.00 24.55 10.45
C PRO A 71 19.08 23.43 11.48
N ILE A 72 18.51 23.64 12.67
CA ILE A 72 18.52 22.72 13.83
C ILE A 72 18.10 21.31 13.37
N VAL A 73 19.07 20.48 12.99
CA VAL A 73 18.79 19.11 12.60
C VAL A 73 18.49 18.36 13.87
N LYS A 74 17.24 17.93 14.05
CA LYS A 74 16.82 17.05 15.15
C LYS A 74 17.85 15.92 15.25
N LYS A 75 18.54 15.81 16.38
CA LYS A 75 19.42 14.68 16.66
C LYS A 75 18.54 13.62 17.32
N SER A 76 18.15 12.61 16.54
CA SER A 76 17.35 11.49 17.04
C SER A 76 18.30 10.35 17.45
N ASP A 77 18.13 9.79 18.64
CA ASP A 77 18.89 8.58 19.00
C ASP A 77 18.31 7.36 18.25
N PRO A 78 19.13 6.45 17.72
CA PRO A 78 18.68 5.25 17.01
C PRO A 78 17.68 4.40 17.80
N GLU A 79 17.81 4.34 19.13
CA GLU A 79 16.90 3.60 20.00
C GLU A 79 15.53 4.29 20.13
N LYS A 80 15.51 5.63 20.23
CA LYS A 80 14.27 6.41 20.25
C LYS A 80 13.52 6.28 18.93
N PHE A 81 14.25 6.23 17.81
CA PHE A 81 13.69 5.96 16.50
C PHE A 81 12.98 4.59 16.44
N MET A 82 13.64 3.51 16.89
CA MET A 82 13.04 2.18 16.87
C MET A 82 11.76 2.10 17.72
N VAL A 83 11.73 2.75 18.88
CA VAL A 83 10.54 2.80 19.73
C VAL A 83 9.42 3.64 19.09
N SER A 84 9.75 4.79 18.50
CA SER A 84 8.80 5.68 17.81
C SER A 84 8.13 4.97 16.63
N ILE A 85 8.91 4.32 15.78
CA ILE A 85 8.39 3.54 14.65
C ILE A 85 7.53 2.38 15.15
N GLY A 86 8.01 1.58 16.11
CA GLY A 86 7.23 0.45 16.63
C GLY A 86 5.85 0.86 17.13
N LYS A 87 5.79 1.92 17.95
CA LYS A 87 4.53 2.43 18.50
C LYS A 87 3.61 3.02 17.43
N SER A 88 4.15 3.80 16.49
CA SER A 88 3.35 4.38 15.42
C SER A 88 2.85 3.32 14.42
N SER A 89 3.64 2.28 14.16
CA SER A 89 3.24 1.15 13.32
C SER A 89 2.14 0.31 13.97
N GLU A 90 2.21 0.08 15.28
CA GLU A 90 1.19 -0.66 16.04
C GLU A 90 -0.16 0.08 16.02
N GLN A 91 -0.16 1.39 16.29
CA GLN A 91 -1.38 2.20 16.21
C GLN A 91 -2.00 2.22 14.81
N LEU A 92 -1.16 2.28 13.77
CA LEU A 92 -1.63 2.22 12.39
C LEU A 92 -2.20 0.84 12.06
N LEU A 93 -1.59 -0.24 12.56
CA LEU A 93 -2.08 -1.60 12.36
C LEU A 93 -3.48 -1.79 12.98
N ASP A 94 -3.68 -1.35 14.22
CA ASP A 94 -4.98 -1.39 14.89
C ASP A 94 -6.04 -0.60 14.10
N HIS A 95 -5.68 0.61 13.66
CA HIS A 95 -6.56 1.44 12.84
C HIS A 95 -6.92 0.76 11.51
N LEU A 96 -5.93 0.15 10.84
CA LEU A 96 -6.18 -0.59 9.60
C LEU A 96 -7.07 -1.81 9.86
N HIS A 97 -6.91 -2.52 10.97
CA HIS A 97 -7.78 -3.65 11.31
C HIS A 97 -9.24 -3.21 11.43
N VAL A 98 -9.52 -2.16 12.20
CA VAL A 98 -10.88 -1.61 12.33
C VAL A 98 -11.43 -1.15 10.98
N LEU A 99 -10.63 -0.38 10.22
CA LEU A 99 -11.03 0.11 8.90
C LEU A 99 -11.36 -1.03 7.93
N THR A 100 -10.54 -2.09 7.92
CA THR A 100 -10.76 -3.25 7.04
C THR A 100 -11.99 -4.04 7.43
N GLN A 101 -12.27 -4.18 8.74
CA GLN A 101 -13.46 -4.85 9.21
C GLN A 101 -14.73 -4.08 8.80
N GLU A 102 -14.76 -2.76 9.03
CA GLU A 102 -15.88 -1.92 8.58
C GLU A 102 -16.05 -1.97 7.06
N ALA A 103 -14.95 -1.92 6.31
CA ALA A 103 -15.02 -1.97 4.85
C ALA A 103 -15.51 -3.33 4.32
N LEU A 104 -15.19 -4.44 4.98
CA LEU A 104 -15.74 -5.76 4.67
C LEU A 104 -17.25 -5.83 4.95
N ASP A 105 -17.70 -5.30 6.10
CA ASP A 105 -19.12 -5.28 6.47
C ASP A 105 -19.97 -4.48 5.47
N HIS A 106 -19.37 -3.44 4.87
CA HIS A 106 -20.01 -2.59 3.87
C HIS A 106 -19.68 -2.95 2.41
N ALA A 107 -18.90 -4.01 2.18
CA ALA A 107 -18.39 -4.43 0.88
C ALA A 107 -17.73 -3.30 0.06
N ASP A 108 -17.04 -2.38 0.74
CA ASP A 108 -16.35 -1.25 0.11
C ASP A 108 -14.97 -1.67 -0.40
N LEU A 109 -14.95 -2.20 -1.62
CA LEU A 109 -13.75 -2.61 -2.34
C LEU A 109 -12.71 -1.48 -2.42
N THR A 110 -13.13 -0.22 -2.57
CA THR A 110 -12.21 0.90 -2.74
C THR A 110 -11.41 1.21 -1.48
N VAL A 111 -12.08 1.14 -0.32
CA VAL A 111 -11.45 1.30 0.99
C VAL A 111 -10.54 0.12 1.31
N LEU A 112 -10.97 -1.11 1.01
CA LEU A 112 -10.15 -2.32 1.19
C LEU A 112 -8.85 -2.26 0.38
N MET A 113 -8.94 -1.82 -0.88
CA MET A 113 -7.76 -1.64 -1.73
C MET A 113 -6.81 -0.56 -1.19
N GLY A 114 -7.34 0.55 -0.67
CA GLY A 114 -6.53 1.58 -0.02
C GLY A 114 -5.84 1.09 1.25
N ALA A 115 -6.52 0.27 2.05
CA ALA A 115 -5.98 -0.34 3.26
C ALA A 115 -4.88 -1.37 2.94
N LEU A 116 -5.08 -2.20 1.91
CA LEU A 116 -4.05 -3.11 1.41
C LEU A 116 -2.80 -2.36 0.95
N GLY A 117 -2.97 -1.26 0.21
CA GLY A 117 -1.87 -0.38 -0.19
C GLY A 117 -1.14 0.24 1.01
N ALA A 118 -1.86 0.70 2.04
CA ALA A 118 -1.23 1.19 3.26
C ALA A 118 -0.42 0.10 3.98
N ALA A 119 -0.99 -1.09 4.16
CA ALA A 119 -0.32 -2.19 4.83
C ALA A 119 0.94 -2.64 4.04
N ALA A 120 0.86 -2.74 2.71
CA ALA A 120 1.98 -3.11 1.86
C ALA A 120 3.11 -2.06 1.90
N LEU A 121 2.77 -0.76 1.86
CA LEU A 121 3.75 0.32 1.96
C LEU A 121 4.52 0.26 3.29
N ILE A 122 3.80 0.12 4.41
CA ILE A 122 4.39 0.08 5.75
C ILE A 122 5.26 -1.16 5.91
N LYS A 123 4.77 -2.31 5.47
CA LYS A 123 5.54 -3.55 5.44
C LYS A 123 6.88 -3.38 4.72
N ASN A 124 6.84 -2.85 3.49
CA ASN A 124 8.04 -2.67 2.68
C ASN A 124 9.00 -1.69 3.37
N SER A 125 8.48 -0.61 3.94
CA SER A 125 9.26 0.39 4.70
C SER A 125 9.96 -0.25 5.91
N LEU A 126 9.24 -1.03 6.71
CA LEU A 126 9.78 -1.76 7.86
C LEU A 126 10.87 -2.75 7.45
N TRP A 127 10.71 -3.44 6.32
CA TRP A 127 11.73 -4.37 5.80
C TRP A 127 13.06 -3.66 5.53
N PHE A 128 13.03 -2.47 4.94
CA PHE A 128 14.25 -1.68 4.71
C PHE A 128 14.91 -1.27 6.02
N TYR A 129 14.14 -0.82 7.01
CA TYR A 129 14.67 -0.45 8.32
C TYR A 129 15.29 -1.64 9.04
N VAL A 130 14.64 -2.80 9.01
CA VAL A 130 15.17 -4.05 9.58
C VAL A 130 16.52 -4.42 8.95
N GLN A 131 16.66 -4.28 7.62
CA GLN A 131 17.91 -4.62 6.95
C GLN A 131 19.03 -3.60 7.16
N ARG A 132 18.68 -2.33 7.31
CA ARG A 132 19.66 -1.24 7.35
C ARG A 132 20.09 -0.86 8.76
N CYS A 133 19.27 -1.14 9.76
CA CYS A 133 19.63 -0.94 11.16
C CYS A 133 20.63 -2.01 11.62
N PRO A 134 21.85 -1.63 12.04
CA PRO A 134 22.83 -2.56 12.59
C PRO A 134 22.42 -2.91 14.02
N ILE A 135 21.49 -3.85 14.18
CA ILE A 135 21.12 -4.34 15.50
C ILE A 135 22.20 -5.30 15.98
N LYS A 136 22.75 -5.02 17.17
CA LYS A 136 23.72 -5.90 17.83
C LYS A 136 23.09 -7.30 17.97
N GLN A 137 23.74 -8.31 17.41
CA GLN A 137 23.29 -9.70 17.42
C GLN A 137 22.95 -10.12 18.87
N GLY A 138 21.67 -10.39 19.17
CA GLY A 138 21.23 -10.87 20.48
C GLY A 138 19.91 -10.30 21.02
N TYR A 139 19.45 -9.13 20.54
CA TYR A 139 18.17 -8.55 20.94
C TYR A 139 17.06 -8.85 19.92
N SER A 140 15.88 -9.28 20.40
CA SER A 140 14.67 -9.41 19.57
C SER A 140 14.37 -8.05 18.94
N ASN A 141 14.41 -7.98 17.60
CA ASN A 141 14.15 -6.75 16.88
C ASN A 141 12.63 -6.48 16.88
N PRO A 142 12.13 -5.45 17.60
CA PRO A 142 10.70 -5.15 17.63
C PRO A 142 10.15 -4.84 16.22
N LEU A 143 10.96 -4.26 15.33
CA LEU A 143 10.59 -3.98 13.95
C LEU A 143 10.38 -5.26 13.12
N GLN A 144 11.11 -6.33 13.43
CA GLN A 144 10.92 -7.63 12.78
C GLN A 144 9.56 -8.24 13.13
N SER A 145 9.11 -8.07 14.38
CA SER A 145 7.78 -8.51 14.81
C SER A 145 6.70 -7.71 14.08
N MET A 146 6.83 -6.38 14.03
CA MET A 146 5.89 -5.52 13.31
C MET A 146 5.84 -5.85 11.82
N TYR A 147 6.99 -6.06 11.18
CA TYR A 147 7.06 -6.50 9.79
C TYR A 147 6.23 -7.76 9.54
N LYS A 148 6.32 -8.76 10.41
CA LYS A 148 5.55 -10.01 10.29
C LYS A 148 4.04 -9.76 10.40
N GLN A 149 3.61 -8.95 11.35
CA GLN A 149 2.19 -8.63 11.52
C GLN A 149 1.61 -7.91 10.28
N PHE A 150 2.35 -6.95 9.72
CA PHE A 150 1.95 -6.30 8.48
C PHE A 150 1.97 -7.24 7.27
N GLN A 151 2.90 -8.20 7.22
CA GLN A 151 2.90 -9.25 6.18
C GLN A 151 1.64 -10.12 6.27
N GLU A 152 1.31 -10.62 7.46
CA GLU A 152 0.11 -11.43 7.71
C GLU A 152 -1.18 -10.66 7.32
N MET A 153 -1.24 -9.37 7.67
CA MET A 153 -2.36 -8.51 7.29
C MET A 153 -2.49 -8.35 5.78
N VAL A 154 -1.37 -8.11 5.07
CA VAL A 154 -1.37 -7.96 3.61
C VAL A 154 -1.84 -9.25 2.94
N GLU A 155 -1.35 -10.41 3.39
CA GLU A 155 -1.77 -11.71 2.87
C GLU A 155 -3.27 -11.95 3.09
N ALA A 156 -3.75 -11.75 4.32
CA ALA A 156 -5.17 -11.92 4.64
C ALA A 156 -6.07 -10.99 3.83
N LEU A 157 -5.69 -9.71 3.68
CA LEU A 157 -6.45 -8.75 2.89
C LEU A 157 -6.44 -9.08 1.40
N ALA A 158 -5.31 -9.52 0.86
CA ALA A 158 -5.20 -9.92 -0.54
C ALA A 158 -6.12 -11.11 -0.85
N GLU A 159 -6.18 -12.11 0.04
CA GLU A 159 -7.06 -13.26 -0.12
C GLU A 159 -8.55 -12.86 -0.06
N ARG A 160 -8.93 -12.00 0.90
CA ARG A 160 -10.32 -11.52 1.02
C ARG A 160 -10.74 -10.67 -0.16
N LEU A 161 -9.86 -9.79 -0.64
CA LEU A 161 -10.12 -8.96 -1.81
C LEU A 161 -10.30 -9.85 -3.05
N LEU A 162 -9.47 -10.87 -3.22
CA LEU A 162 -9.60 -11.85 -4.30
C LEU A 162 -10.96 -12.56 -4.27
N ASP A 163 -11.38 -13.07 -3.10
CA ASP A 163 -12.69 -13.72 -2.96
C ASP A 163 -13.84 -12.77 -3.35
N MET A 164 -13.80 -11.52 -2.90
CA MET A 164 -14.81 -10.53 -3.26
C MET A 164 -14.87 -10.26 -4.77
N HIS A 165 -13.72 -10.13 -5.44
CA HIS A 165 -13.70 -9.95 -6.90
C HIS A 165 -14.21 -11.20 -7.64
N CYS A 166 -13.83 -12.41 -7.21
CA CYS A 166 -14.35 -13.65 -7.77
C CYS A 166 -15.87 -13.76 -7.64
N ARG A 167 -16.42 -13.38 -6.48
CA ARG A 167 -17.86 -13.29 -6.26
C ARG A 167 -18.53 -12.24 -7.13
N LEU A 168 -17.91 -11.06 -7.26
CA LEU A 168 -18.43 -9.98 -8.11
C LEU A 168 -18.54 -10.45 -9.57
N ILE A 169 -17.50 -11.12 -10.07
CA ILE A 169 -17.50 -11.68 -11.43
C ILE A 169 -18.59 -12.73 -11.59
N SER A 170 -18.68 -13.69 -10.67
CA SER A 170 -19.56 -14.84 -10.78
C SER A 170 -21.05 -14.48 -10.62
N LEU A 171 -21.36 -13.47 -9.81
CA LEU A 171 -22.74 -13.08 -9.50
C LEU A 171 -23.27 -11.94 -10.37
N TYR A 172 -22.41 -11.01 -10.81
CA TYR A 172 -22.87 -9.80 -11.50
C TYR A 172 -22.35 -9.70 -12.93
N ILE A 173 -21.08 -10.05 -13.19
CA ILE A 173 -20.50 -9.85 -14.53
C ILE A 173 -20.91 -10.97 -15.48
N LEU A 174 -20.79 -12.22 -15.04
CA LEU A 174 -21.14 -13.39 -15.87
C LEU A 174 -22.65 -13.63 -15.98
N GLN A 175 -23.44 -13.03 -15.09
CA GLN A 175 -24.90 -13.16 -15.09
C GLN A 175 -25.60 -12.01 -15.82
N ASP A 176 -24.86 -11.30 -16.68
CA ASP A 176 -25.40 -10.21 -17.48
C ASP A 176 -26.51 -10.70 -18.43
N ALA A 177 -27.70 -10.11 -18.30
CA ALA A 177 -28.90 -10.56 -19.00
C ALA A 177 -28.77 -10.44 -20.52
N GLU A 178 -28.10 -9.40 -21.02
CA GLU A 178 -27.87 -9.21 -22.47
C GLU A 178 -26.91 -10.26 -23.05
N SER A 179 -26.01 -10.78 -22.21
CA SER A 179 -25.05 -11.83 -22.56
C SER A 179 -25.66 -13.22 -22.51
N LEU A 180 -26.81 -13.38 -21.85
CA LEU A 180 -27.54 -14.65 -21.66
C LEU A 180 -28.82 -14.73 -22.51
N ASP A 181 -29.03 -13.80 -23.44
CA ASP A 181 -30.17 -13.78 -24.36
C ASP A 181 -29.97 -14.76 -25.53
N TRP A 182 -30.06 -16.07 -25.22
CA TRP A 182 -29.90 -17.18 -26.17
C TRP A 182 -31.03 -17.27 -27.21
N GLU A 183 -32.15 -16.58 -26.97
CA GLU A 183 -33.31 -16.57 -27.87
C GLU A 183 -33.18 -15.54 -28.99
N ASN A 184 -32.19 -14.65 -28.93
CA ASN A 184 -32.01 -13.58 -29.89
C ASN A 184 -31.62 -14.09 -31.28
N HIS A 185 -32.42 -13.73 -32.30
CA HIS A 185 -32.22 -14.19 -33.68
C HIS A 185 -31.08 -13.45 -34.41
N LYS A 186 -30.51 -12.38 -33.83
CA LYS A 186 -29.42 -11.63 -34.43
C LYS A 186 -28.10 -12.40 -34.28
N PRO A 187 -27.39 -12.73 -35.38
CA PRO A 187 -26.09 -13.41 -35.30
C PRO A 187 -25.06 -12.54 -34.59
N PHE A 188 -24.12 -13.18 -33.89
CA PHE A 188 -23.03 -12.50 -33.17
C PHE A 188 -22.18 -11.64 -34.12
N PHE A 189 -22.02 -10.35 -33.78
CA PHE A 189 -21.08 -9.44 -34.42
C PHE A 189 -20.12 -8.91 -33.37
N GLU A 190 -18.83 -9.16 -33.58
CA GLU A 190 -17.75 -8.91 -32.62
C GLU A 190 -17.61 -7.42 -32.23
N SER A 191 -18.05 -6.51 -33.12
CA SER A 191 -18.06 -5.06 -32.90
C SER A 191 -19.31 -4.50 -32.22
N GLU A 192 -20.37 -5.30 -32.03
CA GLU A 192 -21.66 -4.84 -31.50
C GLU A 192 -22.06 -5.49 -30.17
N ARG A 193 -21.35 -6.54 -29.72
CA ARG A 193 -21.79 -7.40 -28.60
C ARG A 193 -20.68 -7.81 -27.62
N GLY A 194 -19.70 -6.96 -27.37
CA GLY A 194 -18.94 -7.08 -26.13
C GLY A 194 -19.86 -6.65 -24.98
N SER A 195 -20.14 -7.53 -24.02
CA SER A 195 -20.96 -7.17 -22.85
C SER A 195 -20.44 -5.88 -22.25
N TYR A 196 -21.30 -4.85 -22.20
CA TYR A 196 -20.94 -3.57 -21.63
C TYR A 196 -20.44 -3.74 -20.20
N VAL A 197 -21.02 -4.68 -19.45
CA VAL A 197 -20.60 -5.03 -18.09
C VAL A 197 -19.18 -5.59 -18.06
N VAL A 198 -18.82 -6.47 -18.99
CA VAL A 198 -17.46 -7.00 -19.12
C VAL A 198 -16.46 -5.92 -19.53
N GLN A 199 -16.83 -5.03 -20.47
CA GLN A 199 -15.98 -3.92 -20.90
C GLN A 199 -15.75 -2.90 -19.76
N MET A 200 -16.79 -2.60 -19.00
CA MET A 200 -16.71 -1.72 -17.83
C MET A 200 -15.91 -2.36 -16.70
N TRP A 201 -16.10 -3.66 -16.45
CA TRP A 201 -15.27 -4.38 -15.49
C TRP A 201 -13.80 -4.42 -15.91
N TRP A 202 -13.52 -4.69 -17.18
CA TRP A 202 -12.15 -4.63 -17.70
C TRP A 202 -11.54 -3.25 -17.48
N THR A 203 -12.26 -2.18 -17.81
CA THR A 203 -11.80 -0.79 -17.59
C THR A 203 -11.56 -0.50 -16.11
N TYR A 204 -12.44 -0.99 -15.24
CA TYR A 204 -12.27 -0.93 -13.79
C TYR A 204 -11.02 -1.69 -13.32
N MET A 205 -10.81 -2.93 -13.78
CA MET A 205 -9.63 -3.73 -13.47
C MET A 205 -8.33 -3.10 -14.00
N GLN A 206 -8.36 -2.43 -15.15
CA GLN A 206 -7.22 -1.67 -15.67
C GLN A 206 -6.85 -0.50 -14.74
N GLY A 207 -7.84 0.16 -14.12
CA GLY A 207 -7.61 1.14 -13.07
C GLY A 207 -6.97 0.54 -11.81
N LEU A 208 -7.24 -0.73 -11.53
CA LEU A 208 -6.80 -1.45 -10.33
C LEU A 208 -5.55 -2.33 -10.53
N GLN A 209 -5.10 -2.50 -11.78
CA GLN A 209 -4.03 -3.43 -12.16
C GLN A 209 -2.78 -3.26 -11.31
N TYR A 210 -2.50 -2.04 -10.85
CA TYR A 210 -1.31 -1.69 -10.08
C TYR A 210 -1.37 -2.07 -8.59
N ILE A 211 -2.57 -2.28 -8.04
CA ILE A 211 -2.77 -2.73 -6.65
C ILE A 211 -2.93 -4.25 -6.63
N PHE A 212 -3.74 -4.77 -7.55
CA PHE A 212 -4.14 -6.18 -7.55
C PHE A 212 -3.02 -7.12 -8.03
N VAL A 213 -2.29 -6.75 -9.09
CA VAL A 213 -1.21 -7.60 -9.65
C VAL A 213 0.00 -7.66 -8.71
N ALA A 214 0.27 -6.58 -7.97
CA ALA A 214 1.38 -6.53 -7.01
C ALA A 214 1.14 -7.36 -5.74
N CYS A 215 -0.12 -7.47 -5.28
CA CYS A 215 -0.45 -8.13 -4.01
C CYS A 215 -1.08 -9.53 -4.16
N CYS A 216 -1.84 -9.81 -5.23
CA CYS A 216 -2.61 -11.06 -5.36
C CYS A 216 -1.99 -12.09 -6.33
N LEU A 217 -1.00 -11.70 -7.15
CA LEU A 217 -0.43 -12.55 -8.21
C LEU A 217 0.97 -13.10 -7.86
N ARG A 218 1.31 -13.15 -6.57
CA ARG A 218 2.56 -13.72 -6.06
C ARG A 218 2.33 -14.88 -5.12
#